data_AF-A0A2E7PYP0-F1
#
_entry.id   AF-A0A2E7PYP0-F1
#
_cell.length_a   1.000
_cell.length_b   1.000
_cell.length_c   1.000
_cell.angle_alpha   90.00
_cell.angle_beta   90.00
_cell.angle_gamma   90.00
#
_symmetry.space_group_name_H-M   'P 1'
#
loop_
_entity.id
_entity.type
_entity.pdbx_description
1 polymer ?
#
loop_
_entity_poly.entity_id
_entity_poly.type
_entity_poly.pdbx_seq_one_letter_code
_entity_poly.pdbx_strand_id
1 'polypeptide(L)'
;MQLWKNRGIYLPGGLEALSKIRNYADGGPQAQSIELTELRQGMRIQEDLRLNNGSLVAPKGSIVNNHFISILQNYRKSYHSDPLPPKIEVIMGSSFAEEKSS
;
A
#
# COMPACT_ATOMS: atom_id res chain seq x y z
N MET A 1 -19.75 19.92 -34.38
CA MET A 1 -19.23 19.93 -33.00
C MET A 1 -20.39 19.62 -32.07
N GLN A 2 -20.53 18.36 -31.65
CA GLN A 2 -21.72 17.87 -30.96
C GLN A 2 -21.31 17.42 -29.56
N LEU A 3 -21.58 18.25 -28.56
CA LEU A 3 -21.37 17.94 -27.15
C LEU A 3 -22.29 16.76 -26.80
N TRP A 4 -21.70 15.60 -26.53
CA TRP A 4 -22.44 14.44 -26.07
C TRP A 4 -23.08 14.79 -24.73
N LYS A 5 -24.42 14.86 -24.72
CA LYS A 5 -25.22 14.98 -23.49
C LYS A 5 -24.78 13.85 -22.55
N ASN A 6 -24.13 14.21 -21.44
CA ASN A 6 -23.92 13.35 -20.28
C ASN A 6 -25.30 12.89 -19.77
N ARG A 7 -25.83 11.80 -20.34
CA ARG A 7 -26.94 11.07 -19.75
C ARG A 7 -26.36 10.37 -18.54
N GLY A 8 -26.51 10.96 -17.36
CA GLY A 8 -26.11 10.32 -16.10
C GLY A 8 -26.81 8.97 -16.03
N ILE A 9 -26.03 7.90 -16.17
CA ILE A 9 -26.53 6.54 -16.01
C ILE A 9 -26.76 6.39 -14.50
N TYR A 10 -28.02 6.50 -14.07
CA TYR A 10 -28.40 6.18 -12.70
C TYR A 10 -28.39 4.66 -12.55
N LEU A 11 -27.46 4.13 -11.76
CA LEU A 11 -27.41 2.73 -11.36
C LEU A 11 -28.10 2.58 -9.99
N PRO A 12 -29.40 2.25 -9.94
CA PRO A 12 -30.06 1.93 -8.67
C PRO A 12 -29.37 0.73 -8.02
N GLY A 13 -29.04 0.82 -6.74
CA GLY A 13 -28.25 -0.22 -6.06
C GLY A 13 -26.73 -0.07 -6.18
N GLY A 14 -26.24 0.90 -6.98
CA GLY A 14 -24.80 1.08 -7.22
C GLY A 14 -24.05 1.52 -5.96
N LEU A 15 -24.66 2.40 -5.15
CA LEU A 15 -24.08 2.85 -3.89
C LEU A 15 -24.05 1.72 -2.85
N GLU A 16 -25.10 0.91 -2.82
CA GLU A 16 -25.25 -0.26 -1.95
C GLU A 16 -24.24 -1.35 -2.33
N ALA A 17 -24.02 -1.59 -3.63
CA ALA A 17 -22.99 -2.49 -4.12
C ALA A 17 -21.57 -1.97 -3.77
N LEU A 18 -21.31 -0.68 -3.93
CA LEU A 18 -20.05 -0.05 -3.53
C LEU A 18 -19.80 -0.14 -2.02
N SER A 19 -20.85 0.03 -1.22
CA SER A 19 -20.80 -0.14 0.24
C SER A 19 -20.44 -1.57 0.64
N LYS A 20 -20.92 -2.59 -0.10
CA LYS A 20 -20.55 -3.99 0.13
C LYS A 20 -19.09 -4.30 -0.23
N ILE A 21 -18.49 -3.58 -1.18
CA ILE A 21 -17.10 -3.79 -1.60
C ILE A 21 -16.12 -3.20 -0.56
N ARG A 22 -16.51 -2.14 0.14
CA ARG A 22 -15.72 -1.56 1.23
C ARG A 22 -16.57 -1.35 2.47
N ASN A 23 -16.37 -2.21 3.46
CA ASN A 23 -16.80 -1.92 4.83
C ASN A 23 -16.02 -0.71 5.35
N TYR A 24 -16.57 0.49 5.14
CA TYR A 24 -16.09 1.74 5.75
C TYR A 24 -16.60 1.91 7.19
N ALA A 25 -17.27 0.90 7.77
CA ALA A 25 -17.86 0.97 9.09
C ALA A 25 -16.84 1.31 10.19
N ASP A 26 -15.57 0.90 10.02
CA ASP A 26 -14.46 1.18 10.95
C ASP A 26 -13.61 2.40 10.56
N GLY A 27 -14.09 3.23 9.63
CA GLY A 27 -13.30 4.28 9.00
C GLY A 27 -12.37 3.70 7.93
N GLY A 28 -11.86 4.55 7.04
CA GLY A 28 -11.02 4.11 5.93
C GLY A 28 -9.74 3.37 6.37
N PRO A 29 -8.91 2.94 5.40
CA PRO A 29 -7.66 2.26 5.70
C PRO A 29 -6.78 3.10 6.64
N GLN A 30 -6.58 2.63 7.87
CA GLN A 30 -5.78 3.31 8.87
C GLN A 30 -4.29 3.02 8.63
N ALA A 31 -3.46 4.05 8.80
CA ALA A 31 -2.01 3.88 8.83
C ALA A 31 -1.61 3.12 10.09
N GLN A 32 -0.74 2.13 9.94
CA GLN A 32 -0.22 1.31 11.02
C GLN A 32 1.30 1.33 10.96
N SER A 33 1.93 1.53 12.12
CA SER A 33 3.38 1.39 12.26
C SER A 33 3.72 -0.09 12.46
N ILE A 34 4.47 -0.66 11.54
CA ILE A 34 4.90 -2.06 11.57
C ILE A 34 6.43 -2.15 11.53
N GLU A 35 6.98 -3.29 11.95
CA GLU A 35 8.39 -3.58 11.71
C GLU A 35 8.64 -3.76 10.20
N LEU A 36 9.78 -3.25 9.71
CA LEU A 36 10.10 -3.31 8.27
C LEU A 36 10.30 -4.75 7.78
N THR A 37 10.58 -5.69 8.69
CA THR A 37 10.62 -7.14 8.42
C THR A 37 9.25 -7.75 8.17
N GLU A 38 8.18 -7.10 8.62
CA GLU A 38 6.79 -7.54 8.47
C GLU A 38 6.12 -6.96 7.21
N LEU A 39 6.87 -6.25 6.37
CA LEU A 39 6.39 -5.75 5.08
C LEU A 39 5.92 -6.91 4.19
N ARG A 40 4.65 -6.85 3.78
CA ARG A 40 4.04 -7.81 2.87
C ARG A 40 3.59 -7.14 1.57
N GLN A 41 3.50 -7.95 0.53
CA GLN A 41 2.97 -7.55 -0.76
C GLN A 41 1.59 -6.86 -0.59
N GLY A 42 1.42 -5.75 -1.30
CA GLY A 42 0.18 -4.98 -1.32
C GLY A 42 0.05 -3.93 -0.22
N MET A 43 0.95 -3.89 0.75
CA MET A 43 1.04 -2.75 1.66
C MET A 43 1.44 -1.49 0.92
N ARG A 44 0.96 -0.34 1.38
CA ARG A 44 1.29 0.97 0.83
C ARG A 44 1.99 1.83 1.86
N ILE A 45 3.22 2.21 1.56
CA ILE A 45 4.05 3.03 2.43
C ILE A 45 3.46 4.43 2.60
N GLN A 46 3.42 4.96 3.82
CA GLN A 46 2.85 6.28 4.16
C GLN A 46 3.89 7.37 4.47
N GLU A 47 5.17 7.04 4.40
CA GLU A 47 6.31 7.95 4.60
C GLU A 47 7.42 7.70 3.57
N ASP A 48 8.45 8.53 3.55
CA ASP A 48 9.62 8.30 2.70
C ASP A 48 10.53 7.24 3.33
N LEU A 49 10.68 6.09 2.68
CA LEU A 49 11.66 5.09 3.10
C LEU A 49 13.05 5.55 2.66
N ARG A 50 13.90 5.88 3.64
CA ARG A 50 15.28 6.33 3.44
C ARG A 50 16.26 5.41 4.15
N LEU A 51 17.46 5.29 3.60
CA LEU A 51 18.58 4.68 4.29
C LEU A 51 19.12 5.61 5.38
N ASN A 52 19.91 5.07 6.30
CA ASN A 52 20.63 5.81 7.34
C ASN A 52 21.51 6.96 6.80
N ASN A 53 22.00 6.86 5.57
CA ASN A 53 22.78 7.90 4.90
C ASN A 53 21.91 8.98 4.22
N GLY A 54 20.58 8.93 4.37
CA GLY A 54 19.63 9.88 3.81
C GLY A 54 19.14 9.56 2.39
N SER A 55 19.71 8.54 1.73
CA SER A 55 19.32 8.14 0.37
C SER A 55 17.89 7.62 0.35
N LEU A 56 17.08 8.12 -0.60
CA LEU A 56 15.70 7.68 -0.76
C LEU A 56 15.66 6.31 -1.45
N VAL A 57 15.01 5.34 -0.80
CA VAL A 57 14.76 4.00 -1.35
C VAL A 57 13.39 3.94 -2.01
N ALA A 58 12.37 4.47 -1.32
CA ALA A 58 11.01 4.53 -1.83
C ALA A 58 10.30 5.79 -1.33
N PRO A 59 9.63 6.55 -2.22
CA PRO A 59 8.82 7.68 -1.81
C PRO A 59 7.53 7.23 -1.09
N LYS A 60 6.95 8.13 -0.31
CA LYS A 60 5.58 7.99 0.22
C LYS A 60 4.59 7.58 -0.87
N GLY A 61 3.72 6.63 -0.55
CA GLY A 61 2.68 6.11 -1.44
C GLY A 61 3.12 4.91 -2.30
N SER A 62 4.38 4.49 -2.20
CA SER A 62 4.92 3.30 -2.87
C SER A 62 4.17 2.03 -2.45
N ILE A 63 3.91 1.16 -3.43
CA ILE A 63 3.25 -0.13 -3.22
C ILE A 63 4.32 -1.20 -3.07
N VAL A 64 4.19 -2.01 -2.02
CA VAL A 64 5.10 -3.11 -1.71
C VAL A 64 4.80 -4.27 -2.65
N ASN A 65 5.80 -4.68 -3.41
CA ASN A 65 5.75 -5.86 -4.26
C ASN A 65 6.93 -6.78 -3.95
N ASN A 66 6.94 -8.00 -4.50
CA ASN A 66 8.00 -8.96 -4.22
C ASN A 66 9.38 -8.45 -4.64
N HIS A 67 9.48 -7.70 -5.74
CA HIS A 67 10.74 -7.11 -6.19
C HIS A 67 11.29 -6.09 -5.19
N PHE A 68 10.41 -5.25 -4.64
CA PHE A 68 10.75 -4.28 -3.59
C PHE A 68 11.26 -4.98 -2.34
N ILE A 69 10.60 -6.05 -1.89
CA ILE A 69 11.06 -6.85 -0.75
C ILE A 69 12.46 -7.42 -1.02
N SER A 70 12.71 -7.94 -2.23
CA SER A 70 14.05 -8.42 -2.62
C SER A 70 15.11 -7.31 -2.58
N ILE A 71 14.77 -6.09 -3.02
CA ILE A 71 15.66 -4.93 -2.94
C ILE A 71 16.02 -4.63 -1.48
N LEU A 72 15.04 -4.62 -0.56
CA LEU A 72 15.30 -4.40 0.86
C LEU A 72 16.20 -5.49 1.46
N GLN A 73 15.98 -6.75 1.10
CA GLN A 73 16.85 -7.85 1.51
C GLN A 73 18.28 -7.69 0.98
N ASN A 74 18.44 -7.16 -0.24
CA ASN A 74 19.74 -6.89 -0.80
C ASN A 74 20.47 -5.80 -0.01
N TYR A 75 19.80 -4.70 0.33
CA TYR A 75 20.38 -3.65 1.18
C TYR A 75 20.88 -4.20 2.52
N ARG A 76 20.10 -5.06 3.19
CA ARG A 76 20.52 -5.69 4.45
C ARG A 76 21.76 -6.58 4.31
N LYS A 77 21.93 -7.24 3.16
CA LYS A 77 23.08 -8.11 2.90
C LYS A 77 24.33 -7.35 2.46
N SER A 78 24.16 -6.23 1.77
CA SER A 78 25.28 -5.46 1.20
C SER A 78 25.94 -4.50 2.20
N TYR A 79 25.24 -4.13 3.27
CA TYR A 79 25.75 -3.20 4.28
C TYR A 79 26.26 -3.95 5.52
N HIS A 80 27.28 -3.40 6.18
CA HIS A 80 27.85 -3.97 7.40
C HIS A 80 26.90 -3.92 8.60
N SER A 81 25.98 -2.95 8.62
CA SER A 81 24.89 -2.80 9.59
C SER A 81 23.59 -2.56 8.83
N ASP A 82 22.42 -2.88 9.41
CA ASP A 82 21.13 -2.69 8.74
C ASP A 82 20.96 -1.19 8.41
N PRO A 83 20.95 -0.81 7.12
CA PRO A 83 20.89 0.59 6.73
C PRO A 83 19.45 1.11 6.72
N LEU A 84 18.47 0.24 6.93
CA LEU A 84 17.04 0.56 6.87
C LEU A 84 16.50 0.95 8.25
N PRO A 85 15.43 1.76 8.31
CA PRO A 85 14.75 2.05 9.56
C PRO A 85 14.09 0.78 10.13
N PRO A 86 13.96 0.68 11.46
CA PRO A 86 13.35 -0.49 12.09
C PRO A 86 11.85 -0.59 11.79
N LYS A 87 11.15 0.55 11.76
CA LYS A 87 9.70 0.64 11.57
C LYS A 87 9.34 1.52 10.40
N ILE A 88 8.14 1.29 9.85
CA ILE A 88 7.55 2.12 8.81
C ILE A 88 6.04 2.19 8.94
N GLU A 89 5.45 3.33 8.59
CA GLU A 89 4.02 3.49 8.47
C GLU A 89 3.51 2.94 7.14
N VAL A 90 2.54 2.05 7.22
CA VAL A 90 1.88 1.46 6.05
C VAL A 90 0.37 1.47 6.18
N ILE A 91 -0.30 1.45 5.04
CA ILE A 91 -1.71 1.14 4.93
C ILE A 91 -1.84 -0.24 4.28
N MET A 92 -2.69 -1.11 4.83
CA MET A 92 -3.01 -2.37 4.17
C MET A 92 -3.79 -2.09 2.87
N GLY A 93 -3.22 -2.47 1.74
CA GLY A 93 -3.90 -2.37 0.45
C GLY A 93 -5.02 -3.40 0.37
N SER A 94 -6.24 -2.94 0.15
CA SER A 94 -7.46 -3.78 0.04
C SER A 94 -7.43 -4.73 -1.17
N SER A 95 -6.45 -4.59 -2.07
CA SER A 95 -6.45 -5.23 -3.39
C SER A 95 -5.48 -6.42 -3.53
N PHE A 96 -4.73 -6.77 -2.49
CA PHE A 96 -3.75 -7.87 -2.54
C PHE A 96 -3.92 -8.90 -1.41
N ALA A 97 -4.97 -8.78 -0.60
CA ALA A 97 -5.34 -9.80 0.38
C ALA A 97 -6.08 -10.95 -0.31
N GLU A 98 -5.41 -11.70 -1.18
CA GLU A 98 -5.78 -13.09 -1.44
C GLU A 98 -4.91 -13.98 -0.57
N GLU A 99 -5.20 -14.02 0.73
CA GLU A 99 -4.91 -15.24 1.49
C GLU A 99 -6.08 -16.19 1.21
N LYS A 100 -5.89 -17.08 0.24
CA LYS A 100 -6.72 -18.29 0.11
C LYS A 100 -6.47 -19.14 1.36
N SER A 101 -7.27 -18.96 2.39
CA SER A 101 -7.43 -19.94 3.46
C SER A 101 -8.17 -21.14 2.86
N SER A 102 -7.43 -22.24 2.64
CA SER A 102 -7.99 -23.58 2.41
C SER A 102 -8.32 -24.27 3.72
#